data_AF-A0A0N0T212-F1
#
_entry.id   AF-A0A0N0T212-F1
#
_cell.length_a   1.000
_cell.length_b   1.000
_cell.length_c   1.000
_cell.angle_alpha   90.00
_cell.angle_beta   90.00
_cell.angle_gamma   90.00
#
_symmetry.space_group_name_H-M   'P 1'
#
loop_
_entity.id
_entity.type
_entity.pdbx_description
1 polymer ?
#
loop_
_entity_poly.entity_id
_entity_poly.type
_entity_poly.pdbx_seq_one_letter_code
_entity_poly.pdbx_strand_id
1 'polypeptide(L)'
;VQTAVLIETLVALGAEVRWASCNIFSTQDHAAAAVAAAGIPVFAWKGETLQEYWWCTEQALTWPGHTGPNMILDDGGDATLLVHKGVEYHKTGDLPTADNEELAVVRALLEHSSLDWTALASEIRGVTEETTTGVHRLYEMQRDGVLLFPAI
;
A
#
# COMPACT_ATOMS: atom_id res chain seq x y z
N VAL A 1 -5.72 6.78 -16.56
CA VAL A 1 -6.41 8.09 -16.63
C VAL A 1 -7.49 8.19 -15.55
N GLN A 2 -8.35 7.20 -15.39
CA GLN A 2 -9.49 7.20 -14.46
C GLN A 2 -9.06 7.44 -13.00
N THR A 3 -8.03 6.71 -12.54
CA THR A 3 -7.47 6.88 -11.19
C THR A 3 -6.92 8.29 -10.94
N ALA A 4 -6.43 9.00 -11.97
CA ALA A 4 -5.98 10.37 -11.82
C ALA A 4 -7.14 11.31 -11.40
N VAL A 5 -8.34 11.10 -11.97
CA VAL A 5 -9.54 11.87 -11.60
C VAL A 5 -9.97 11.55 -10.17
N LEU A 6 -9.86 10.29 -9.74
CA LEU A 6 -10.10 9.91 -8.33
C LEU A 6 -9.12 10.62 -7.40
N ILE A 7 -7.82 10.57 -7.70
CA ILE A 7 -6.76 11.25 -6.94
C ILE A 7 -7.05 12.75 -6.81
N GLU A 8 -7.33 13.43 -7.94
CA GLU A 8 -7.64 14.86 -7.95
C GLU A 8 -8.93 15.17 -7.17
N THR A 9 -9.92 14.28 -7.21
CA THR A 9 -11.15 14.42 -6.42
C THR A 9 -10.86 14.36 -4.92
N LEU A 10 -10.04 13.41 -4.47
CA LEU A 10 -9.64 13.31 -3.06
C LEU A 10 -8.90 14.58 -2.61
N VAL A 11 -7.96 15.06 -3.41
CA VAL A 11 -7.22 16.30 -3.14
C VAL A 11 -8.15 17.52 -3.12
N ALA A 12 -9.09 17.61 -4.06
CA ALA A 12 -10.08 18.69 -4.09
C ALA A 12 -11.00 18.68 -2.84
N LEU A 13 -11.20 17.51 -2.22
CA LEU A 13 -11.93 17.35 -0.96
C LEU A 13 -11.04 17.56 0.28
N GLY A 14 -9.76 17.90 0.12
CA GLY A 14 -8.84 18.28 1.19
C GLY A 14 -7.89 17.17 1.66
N ALA A 15 -7.82 16.03 0.95
CA ALA A 15 -6.85 15.00 1.26
C ALA A 15 -5.44 15.37 0.77
N GLU A 16 -4.42 15.01 1.54
CA GLU A 16 -3.08 14.81 1.01
C GLU A 16 -2.99 13.36 0.51
N VAL A 17 -2.35 13.14 -0.63
CA VAL A 17 -2.38 11.84 -1.31
C VAL A 17 -0.98 11.44 -1.75
N ARG A 18 -0.66 10.16 -1.58
CA ARG A 18 0.51 9.48 -2.17
C ARG A 18 0.00 8.21 -2.85
N TRP A 19 0.55 7.85 -4.01
CA TRP A 19 -0.03 6.78 -4.83
C TRP A 19 1.01 5.80 -5.37
N ALA A 20 0.63 4.53 -5.43
CA ALA A 20 1.32 3.47 -6.17
C ALA A 20 0.29 2.68 -6.99
N SER A 21 0.75 1.96 -8.01
CA SER A 21 -0.13 1.05 -8.77
C SER A 21 -0.39 -0.23 -7.97
N CYS A 22 -1.52 -0.90 -8.22
CA CYS A 22 -1.81 -2.26 -7.73
C CYS A 22 -1.44 -3.37 -8.75
N ASN A 23 -0.84 -2.99 -9.90
CA ASN A 23 -0.38 -3.96 -10.89
C ASN A 23 0.76 -3.41 -11.75
N ILE A 24 1.78 -4.24 -11.96
CA ILE A 24 3.00 -3.90 -12.70
C ILE A 24 2.77 -3.47 -14.17
N PHE A 25 1.64 -3.81 -14.78
CA PHE A 25 1.35 -3.51 -16.18
C PHE A 25 0.20 -2.52 -16.40
N SER A 26 -0.50 -2.12 -15.33
CA SER A 26 -1.74 -1.34 -15.44
C SER A 26 -1.50 0.16 -15.56
N THR A 27 -0.33 0.64 -15.10
CA THR A 27 -0.01 2.07 -15.12
C THR A 27 -0.11 2.64 -16.53
N GLN A 28 -0.75 3.80 -16.64
CA GLN A 28 -0.73 4.63 -17.83
C GLN A 28 0.23 5.78 -17.56
N ASP A 29 1.45 5.71 -18.09
CA ASP A 29 2.55 6.62 -17.69
C ASP A 29 2.21 8.10 -17.89
N HIS A 30 1.45 8.44 -18.93
CA HIS A 30 0.99 9.83 -19.15
C HIS A 30 0.04 10.32 -18.05
N ALA A 31 -0.78 9.43 -17.47
CA ALA A 31 -1.62 9.77 -16.32
C ALA A 31 -0.78 9.91 -15.04
N ALA A 32 0.16 9.01 -14.79
CA ALA A 32 1.09 9.12 -13.67
C ALA A 32 1.91 10.43 -13.73
N ALA A 33 2.42 10.78 -14.91
CA ALA A 33 3.15 12.03 -15.14
C ALA A 33 2.28 13.27 -14.91
N ALA A 34 1.00 13.25 -15.32
CA ALA A 34 0.08 14.37 -15.09
C ALA A 34 -0.19 14.58 -13.59
N VAL A 35 -0.43 13.50 -12.83
CA VAL A 35 -0.63 13.56 -11.38
C VAL A 35 0.64 14.06 -10.66
N ALA A 36 1.81 13.57 -11.06
CA ALA A 36 3.08 14.05 -10.53
C ALA A 36 3.33 15.54 -10.84
N ALA A 37 2.99 16.00 -12.05
CA ALA A 37 3.08 17.41 -12.43
C ALA A 37 2.14 18.32 -11.61
N ALA A 38 1.07 17.77 -11.04
CA ALA A 38 0.18 18.47 -10.09
C ALA A 38 0.74 18.52 -8.65
N GLY A 39 1.94 17.98 -8.42
CA GLY A 39 2.61 18.00 -7.10
C GLY A 39 2.22 16.84 -6.17
N ILE A 40 1.52 15.84 -6.69
CA ILE A 40 1.07 14.67 -5.92
C ILE A 40 2.09 13.54 -6.10
N PRO A 41 2.69 13.00 -5.02
CA PRO A 41 3.64 11.90 -5.12
C PRO A 41 3.02 10.64 -5.74
N VAL A 42 3.58 10.18 -6.86
CA VAL A 42 3.20 8.94 -7.55
C VAL A 42 4.44 8.08 -7.78
N PHE A 43 4.36 6.83 -7.35
CA PHE A 43 5.38 5.80 -7.50
C PHE A 43 4.78 4.70 -8.37
N ALA A 44 4.72 4.95 -9.67
CA ALA A 44 4.16 3.99 -10.61
C ALA A 44 4.65 4.23 -12.04
N TRP A 45 4.97 3.16 -12.76
CA TRP A 45 5.19 3.16 -14.21
C TRP A 45 4.79 1.81 -14.82
N LYS A 46 4.61 1.77 -16.13
CA LYS A 46 4.25 0.54 -16.81
C LYS A 46 5.47 -0.37 -16.97
N GLY A 47 5.32 -1.63 -16.58
CA GLY A 47 6.36 -2.65 -16.69
C GLY A 47 7.34 -2.66 -15.52
N GLU A 48 6.89 -2.26 -14.32
CA GLU A 48 7.63 -2.47 -13.08
C GLU A 48 8.06 -3.94 -12.92
N THR A 49 9.22 -4.14 -12.34
CA THR A 49 9.59 -5.43 -11.73
C THR A 49 8.82 -5.62 -10.41
N LEU A 50 8.76 -6.85 -9.89
CA LEU A 50 8.14 -7.11 -8.59
C LEU A 50 8.84 -6.34 -7.45
N GLN A 51 10.16 -6.17 -7.54
CA GLN A 51 10.94 -5.40 -6.58
C GLN A 51 10.55 -3.92 -6.60
N GLU A 52 10.40 -3.34 -7.79
CA GLU A 52 9.97 -1.95 -7.96
C GLU A 52 8.53 -1.76 -7.49
N TYR A 53 7.62 -2.70 -7.81
CA TYR A 53 6.24 -2.70 -7.34
C TYR A 53 6.13 -2.59 -5.82
N TRP A 54 6.78 -3.50 -5.10
CA TRP A 54 6.74 -3.49 -3.63
C TRP A 54 7.47 -2.29 -3.03
N TRP A 55 8.56 -1.83 -3.66
CA TRP A 55 9.20 -0.57 -3.28
C TRP A 55 8.25 0.62 -3.45
N CYS A 56 7.52 0.71 -4.57
CA CYS A 56 6.51 1.73 -4.82
C CYS A 56 5.42 1.72 -3.75
N THR A 57 4.94 0.53 -3.35
CA THR A 57 3.98 0.36 -2.25
C THR A 57 4.52 0.93 -0.94
N GLU A 58 5.79 0.63 -0.59
CA GLU A 58 6.42 1.22 0.60
C GLU A 58 6.56 2.75 0.49
N GLN A 59 6.90 3.29 -0.70
CA GLN A 59 7.00 4.74 -0.91
C GLN A 59 5.65 5.46 -0.76
N ALA A 60 4.55 4.83 -1.18
CA ALA A 60 3.19 5.35 -0.98
C ALA A 60 2.80 5.34 0.51
N LEU A 61 3.28 4.36 1.29
CA LEU A 61 3.09 4.27 2.74
C LEU A 61 4.06 5.13 3.56
N THR A 62 5.14 5.62 2.95
CA THR A 62 6.16 6.45 3.62
C THR A 62 5.81 7.93 3.55
N TRP A 63 5.48 8.55 4.68
CA TRP A 63 5.06 9.96 4.76
C TRP A 63 6.12 10.82 5.48
N PRO A 64 6.86 11.69 4.78
CA PRO A 64 7.86 12.55 5.42
C PRO A 64 7.24 13.44 6.51
N GLY A 65 7.79 13.39 7.72
CA GLY A 65 7.28 14.16 8.87
C GLY A 65 6.10 13.52 9.61
N HIS A 66 5.64 12.35 9.15
CA HIS A 66 4.57 11.57 9.78
C HIS A 66 5.03 10.13 10.00
N THR A 67 4.31 9.39 10.83
CA THR A 67 4.53 7.94 11.04
C THR A 67 3.99 7.11 9.88
N GLY A 68 3.03 7.63 9.11
CA GLY A 68 2.46 6.98 7.92
C GLY A 68 1.10 7.58 7.52
N PRO A 69 0.33 6.91 6.64
CA PRO A 69 -1.00 7.35 6.26
C PRO A 69 -2.01 7.13 7.39
N ASN A 70 -3.07 7.94 7.40
CA ASN A 70 -4.21 7.73 8.30
C ASN A 70 -5.38 6.99 7.64
N MET A 71 -5.31 6.71 6.34
CA MET A 71 -6.31 6.00 5.54
C MET A 71 -5.60 5.23 4.42
N ILE A 72 -6.14 4.07 4.04
CA ILE A 72 -5.71 3.33 2.84
C ILE A 72 -6.90 3.26 1.87
N LEU A 73 -6.64 3.52 0.59
CA LEU A 73 -7.54 3.17 -0.51
C LEU A 73 -6.83 2.08 -1.31
N ASP A 74 -7.37 0.86 -1.28
CA ASP A 74 -6.71 -0.35 -1.73
C ASP A 74 -7.49 -1.02 -2.87
N ASP A 75 -6.75 -1.70 -3.74
CA ASP A 75 -7.28 -2.51 -4.84
C ASP A 75 -6.42 -3.77 -4.91
N GLY A 76 -6.99 -4.88 -4.44
CA GLY A 76 -6.32 -6.18 -4.32
C GLY A 76 -5.76 -6.47 -2.93
N GLY A 77 -5.64 -5.46 -2.07
CA GLY A 77 -5.28 -5.61 -0.66
C GLY A 77 -3.77 -5.65 -0.38
N ASP A 78 -2.92 -5.24 -1.31
CA ASP A 78 -1.46 -5.37 -1.18
C ASP A 78 -0.85 -4.36 -0.23
N ALA A 79 -1.34 -3.11 -0.22
CA ALA A 79 -0.91 -2.11 0.76
C ALA A 79 -1.30 -2.57 2.18
N THR A 80 -2.53 -3.06 2.34
CA THR A 80 -3.02 -3.64 3.59
C THR A 80 -2.17 -4.84 4.03
N LEU A 81 -1.87 -5.77 3.11
CA LEU A 81 -1.04 -6.94 3.38
C LEU A 81 0.35 -6.56 3.86
N LEU A 82 0.99 -5.58 3.21
CA LEU A 82 2.33 -5.14 3.58
C LEU A 82 2.37 -4.58 5.00
N VAL A 83 1.39 -3.74 5.37
CA VAL A 83 1.26 -3.20 6.73
C VAL A 83 1.09 -4.33 7.76
N HIS A 84 0.20 -5.29 7.49
CA HIS A 84 -0.05 -6.40 8.42
C HIS A 84 1.20 -7.28 8.62
N LYS A 85 1.92 -7.61 7.54
CA LYS A 85 3.17 -8.38 7.61
C LYS A 85 4.30 -7.62 8.31
N GLY A 86 4.42 -6.31 8.09
CA GLY A 86 5.38 -5.48 8.80
C GLY A 86 5.12 -5.44 10.32
N VAL A 87 3.84 -5.33 10.72
CA VAL A 87 3.44 -5.40 12.13
C VAL A 87 3.69 -6.78 12.74
N GLU A 88 3.39 -7.85 12.01
CA GLU A 88 3.69 -9.21 12.44
C GLU A 88 5.20 -9.37 12.68
N TYR A 89 6.03 -8.96 11.73
CA TYR A 89 7.48 -8.99 11.86
C TYR A 89 7.99 -8.19 13.06
N HIS A 90 7.47 -6.99 13.31
CA HIS A 90 7.84 -6.19 14.49
C HIS A 90 7.48 -6.86 15.82
N LYS A 91 6.39 -7.63 15.85
CA LYS A 91 5.92 -8.32 17.06
C LYS A 91 6.66 -9.63 17.33
N THR A 92 6.95 -10.40 16.28
CA THR A 92 7.50 -11.75 16.41
C THR A 92 9.01 -11.80 16.20
N GLY A 93 9.56 -10.88 15.41
CA GLY A 93 10.92 -10.96 14.87
C GLY A 93 11.05 -11.95 13.70
N ASP A 94 9.95 -12.59 13.29
CA ASP A 94 9.93 -13.56 12.21
C ASP A 94 9.49 -12.89 10.91
N LEU A 95 10.35 -12.98 9.90
CA LEU A 95 10.01 -12.53 8.54
C LEU A 95 9.02 -13.49 7.88
N PRO A 96 8.15 -13.01 6.97
CA PRO A 96 7.21 -13.87 6.27
C PRO A 96 7.93 -14.94 5.45
N THR A 97 7.30 -16.11 5.34
CA THR A 97 7.78 -17.21 4.50
C THR A 97 7.83 -16.80 3.03
N ALA A 98 8.93 -17.11 2.36
CA ALA A 98 9.16 -16.82 0.95
C ALA A 98 8.63 -17.96 0.04
N ASP A 99 7.34 -18.25 0.14
CA ASP A 99 6.72 -19.41 -0.52
C ASP A 99 6.55 -19.23 -2.05
N ASN A 100 6.66 -17.99 -2.53
CA ASN A 100 6.66 -17.64 -3.94
C ASN A 100 7.56 -16.43 -4.20
N GLU A 101 7.76 -16.07 -5.46
CA GLU A 101 8.63 -14.95 -5.87
C GLU A 101 8.20 -13.61 -5.25
N GLU A 102 6.90 -13.34 -5.20
CA GLU A 102 6.33 -12.12 -4.65
C GLU A 102 6.58 -12.00 -3.14
N LEU A 103 6.33 -13.07 -2.38
CA LEU A 103 6.60 -13.14 -0.94
C LEU A 103 8.10 -13.11 -0.63
N ALA A 104 8.96 -13.62 -1.52
CA ALA A 104 10.40 -13.47 -1.39
C ALA A 104 10.83 -12.01 -1.49
N VAL A 105 10.20 -11.22 -2.37
CA VAL A 105 10.42 -9.78 -2.48
C VAL A 105 9.88 -9.04 -1.25
N VAL A 106 8.66 -9.35 -0.79
CA VAL A 106 8.11 -8.74 0.43
C VAL A 106 8.98 -9.03 1.65
N ARG A 107 9.44 -10.29 1.79
CA ARG A 107 10.39 -10.68 2.84
C ARG A 107 11.65 -9.82 2.80
N ALA A 108 12.27 -9.70 1.63
CA ALA A 108 13.48 -8.91 1.46
C ALA A 108 13.24 -7.43 1.74
N LEU A 109 12.09 -6.87 1.34
CA LEU A 109 11.72 -5.49 1.64
C LEU A 109 11.60 -5.27 3.14
N LEU A 110 10.83 -6.11 3.85
CA LEU A 110 10.62 -5.96 5.29
C LEU A 110 11.92 -6.09 6.10
N GLU A 111 12.85 -6.93 5.65
CA GLU A 111 14.18 -7.09 6.27
C GLU A 111 15.04 -5.82 6.19
N HIS A 112 14.81 -4.96 5.20
CA HIS A 112 15.58 -3.72 4.97
C HIS A 112 14.77 -2.44 5.21
N SER A 113 13.47 -2.57 5.47
CA SER A 113 12.59 -1.44 5.74
C SER A 113 13.01 -0.72 7.02
N SER A 114 12.90 0.61 7.00
CA SER A 114 13.15 1.46 8.17
C SER A 114 11.87 2.01 8.80
N LEU A 115 10.71 1.64 8.25
CA LEU A 115 9.42 2.09 8.77
C LEU A 115 9.13 1.46 10.12
N ASP A 116 8.60 2.26 11.05
CA ASP A 116 7.95 1.71 12.23
C ASP A 116 6.55 1.22 11.85
N TRP A 117 6.46 -0.03 11.36
CA TRP A 117 5.21 -0.62 10.92
C TRP A 117 4.12 -0.64 11.99
N THR A 118 4.51 -0.75 13.28
CA THR A 118 3.53 -0.75 14.38
C THR A 118 2.98 0.64 14.63
N ALA A 119 3.83 1.67 14.66
CA ALA A 119 3.40 3.06 14.79
C ALA A 119 2.62 3.53 13.55
N LEU A 120 3.03 3.11 12.36
CA LEU A 120 2.31 3.38 11.11
C LEU A 120 0.89 2.79 11.16
N ALA A 121 0.77 1.50 11.53
CA ALA A 121 -0.51 0.83 11.59
C ALA A 121 -1.46 1.45 12.63
N SER A 122 -0.94 2.00 13.73
CA SER A 122 -1.78 2.65 14.74
C SER A 122 -2.40 3.97 14.31
N GLU A 123 -1.87 4.63 13.26
CA GLU A 123 -2.46 5.86 12.71
C GLU A 123 -3.55 5.59 11.68
N ILE A 124 -3.60 4.38 11.10
CA ILE A 124 -4.59 4.03 10.08
C ILE A 124 -5.97 3.90 10.72
N ARG A 125 -6.89 4.76 10.29
CA ARG A 125 -8.29 4.81 10.74
C ARG A 125 -9.19 3.86 9.98
N GLY A 126 -8.77 3.45 8.79
CA GLY A 126 -9.44 2.40 8.03
C GLY A 126 -8.89 2.25 6.62
N VAL A 127 -9.36 1.19 5.96
CA VAL A 127 -9.13 0.89 4.55
C VAL A 127 -10.45 0.84 3.79
N THR A 128 -10.46 1.31 2.55
CA THR A 128 -11.53 1.02 1.58
C THR A 128 -10.97 0.11 0.49
N GLU A 129 -11.61 -1.03 0.20
CA GLU A 129 -11.11 -2.00 -0.78
C GLU A 129 -12.07 -2.16 -1.96
N GLU A 130 -11.55 -2.07 -3.18
CA GLU A 130 -12.37 -2.09 -4.40
C GLU A 130 -12.73 -3.50 -4.88
N THR A 131 -11.85 -4.49 -4.69
CA THR A 131 -11.93 -5.77 -5.40
C THR A 131 -12.35 -6.95 -4.54
N THR A 132 -12.98 -7.93 -5.16
CA THR A 132 -13.37 -9.19 -4.50
C THR A 132 -12.20 -9.92 -3.87
N THR A 133 -11.01 -9.90 -4.50
CA THR A 133 -9.80 -10.55 -3.96
C THR A 133 -9.34 -9.89 -2.67
N GLY A 134 -9.23 -8.55 -2.65
CA GLY A 134 -8.86 -7.82 -1.44
C GLY A 134 -9.93 -7.97 -0.34
N VAL A 135 -11.21 -7.90 -0.69
CA VAL A 135 -12.31 -8.13 0.26
C VAL A 135 -12.23 -9.52 0.89
N HIS A 136 -11.92 -10.57 0.12
CA HIS A 136 -11.70 -11.90 0.66
C HIS A 136 -10.54 -11.94 1.67
N ARG A 137 -9.40 -11.30 1.35
CA ARG A 137 -8.25 -11.19 2.27
C ARG A 137 -8.66 -10.49 3.58
N LEU A 138 -9.45 -9.41 3.50
CA LEU A 138 -9.95 -8.68 4.66
C LEU A 138 -10.87 -9.55 5.54
N TYR A 139 -11.77 -10.34 4.92
CA TYR A 139 -12.62 -11.28 5.64
C TYR A 139 -11.82 -12.40 6.33
N GLU A 140 -10.75 -12.90 5.70
CA GLU A 140 -9.85 -13.88 6.32
C GLU A 140 -9.15 -13.27 7.54
N MET A 141 -8.60 -12.06 7.41
CA MET A 141 -7.99 -11.34 8.52
C MET A 141 -8.99 -11.08 9.67
N GLN A 142 -10.22 -10.71 9.34
CA GLN A 142 -11.28 -10.49 10.33
C GLN A 142 -11.66 -11.80 11.03
N ARG A 143 -11.85 -12.89 10.28
CA ARG A 143 -12.17 -14.23 10.82
C ARG A 143 -11.09 -14.69 11.78
N ASP A 144 -9.83 -14.45 11.42
CA ASP A 144 -8.66 -14.92 12.18
C ASP A 144 -8.29 -13.94 13.33
N GLY A 145 -9.02 -12.82 13.46
CA GLY A 145 -8.83 -11.84 14.54
C GLY A 145 -7.55 -11.02 14.41
N VAL A 146 -6.98 -10.94 13.21
CA VAL A 146 -5.70 -10.26 12.93
C VAL A 146 -5.86 -8.93 12.19
N LEU A 147 -7.07 -8.59 11.74
CA LEU A 147 -7.35 -7.32 11.08
C LEU A 147 -7.04 -6.13 12.01
N LEU A 148 -6.10 -5.28 11.61
CA LEU A 148 -5.55 -4.21 12.46
C LEU A 148 -6.42 -2.95 12.52
N PHE A 149 -7.21 -2.68 11.49
CA PHE A 149 -8.03 -1.46 11.37
C PHE A 149 -9.34 -1.74 10.62
N PRO A 150 -10.38 -0.89 10.78
CA PRO A 150 -11.66 -1.06 10.10
C PRO A 150 -11.52 -1.11 8.56
N ALA A 151 -12.39 -1.87 7.91
CA ALA A 151 -12.45 -1.99 6.45
C ALA A 151 -13.87 -1.68 5.94
N ILE A 152 -13.96 -1.05 4.76
CA ILE A 152 -15.20 -0.79 4.00
C ILE A 152 -15.07 -1.39 2.61
#